data_AF-A0A0R3MP98-F1
#
_entry.id   AF-A0A0R3MP98-F1
#
_cell.length_a   1.000
_cell.length_b   1.000
_cell.length_c   1.000
_cell.angle_alpha   90.00
_cell.angle_beta   90.00
_cell.angle_gamma   90.00
#
_symmetry.space_group_name_H-M   'P 1'
#
loop_
_entity.id
_entity.type
_entity.pdbx_description
1 polymer ?
#
loop_
_entity_poly.entity_id
_entity_poly.type
_entity_poly.pdbx_seq_one_letter_code
_entity_poly.pdbx_strand_id
1 'polypeptide(L)'
;MDAVAQDLAALARAHAALSAGDSMVARRWLASVGNVFAEEIDSLIRQGRYEDATERLHRYLNPKFSTVAECEAHVGSSHHLDSKRVPL
;
A
#
# COMPACT_ATOMS: atom_id res chain seq x y z
N MET A 1 -2.43 -21.39 -10.02
CA MET A 1 -3.02 -20.04 -9.91
C MET A 1 -1.95 -19.13 -9.35
N ASP A 2 -1.81 -17.94 -9.91
CA ASP A 2 -0.76 -16.98 -9.54
C ASP A 2 -1.05 -16.39 -8.16
N ALA A 3 -0.16 -16.64 -7.19
CA ALA A 3 -0.32 -16.18 -5.80
C ALA A 3 -0.41 -14.65 -5.72
N VAL A 4 0.29 -13.93 -6.62
CA VAL A 4 0.26 -12.46 -6.67
C VAL A 4 -1.13 -11.95 -7.08
N ALA A 5 -1.77 -12.62 -8.04
CA ALA A 5 -3.12 -12.27 -8.47
C ALA A 5 -4.16 -12.53 -7.37
N GLN A 6 -3.96 -13.56 -6.55
CA GLN A 6 -4.83 -13.85 -5.40
C GLN A 6 -4.69 -12.80 -4.30
N ASP A 7 -3.46 -12.40 -3.98
CA ASP A 7 -3.17 -11.34 -3.01
C ASP A 7 -3.75 -10.00 -3.44
N LEU A 8 -3.57 -9.61 -4.72
CA LEU A 8 -4.17 -8.40 -5.28
C LEU A 8 -5.70 -8.39 -5.16
N ALA A 9 -6.34 -9.52 -5.47
CA ALA A 9 -7.79 -9.65 -5.33
C ALA A 9 -8.25 -9.58 -3.87
N ALA A 10 -7.50 -10.16 -2.93
CA ALA A 10 -7.80 -10.05 -1.51
C ALA A 10 -7.67 -8.60 -1.01
N LEU A 11 -6.62 -7.88 -1.41
CA LEU A 11 -6.42 -6.46 -1.07
C LEU A 11 -7.52 -5.56 -1.67
N ALA A 12 -7.96 -5.82 -2.90
CA ALA A 12 -9.09 -5.11 -3.51
C ALA A 12 -10.40 -5.32 -2.72
N ARG A 13 -10.65 -6.54 -2.25
CA ARG A 13 -11.81 -6.84 -1.40
C ARG A 13 -11.69 -6.22 -0.01
N ALA A 14 -10.49 -6.19 0.57
CA ALA A 14 -10.24 -5.51 1.83
C ALA A 14 -10.54 -4.00 1.72
N HIS A 15 -10.09 -3.36 0.63
CA HIS A 15 -10.38 -1.96 0.34
C HIS A 15 -11.88 -1.70 0.22
N ALA A 16 -12.59 -2.48 -0.59
CA ALA A 16 -14.04 -2.33 -0.75
C ALA A 16 -14.81 -2.47 0.57
N ALA A 17 -14.45 -3.47 1.39
CA ALA A 17 -15.07 -3.68 2.71
C ALA A 17 -14.80 -2.51 3.66
N LEU A 18 -13.56 -2.03 3.72
CA LEU A 18 -13.20 -0.91 4.60
C LEU A 18 -13.87 0.40 4.16
N SER A 19 -13.94 0.68 2.85
CA SER A 19 -14.68 1.83 2.31
C SER A 19 -16.18 1.77 2.59
N ALA A 20 -16.74 0.56 2.75
CA ALA A 20 -18.13 0.37 3.17
C ALA A 20 -18.33 0.43 4.70
N GLY A 21 -17.26 0.65 5.47
CA GLY A 21 -17.30 0.69 6.93
C GLY A 21 -17.23 -0.68 7.61
N ASP A 22 -17.02 -1.76 6.86
CA ASP A 22 -16.92 -3.13 7.40
C ASP A 22 -15.46 -3.52 7.67
N SER A 23 -14.95 -3.07 8.82
CA SER A 23 -13.58 -3.33 9.25
C SER A 23 -13.32 -4.81 9.55
N MET A 24 -14.34 -5.58 9.95
CA MET A 24 -14.20 -7.01 10.24
C MET A 24 -13.99 -7.82 8.96
N VAL A 25 -14.78 -7.56 7.92
CA VAL A 25 -14.61 -8.20 6.62
C VAL A 25 -13.29 -7.77 5.98
N ALA A 26 -12.91 -6.50 6.09
CA ALA A 26 -11.62 -6.02 5.61
C ALA A 26 -10.44 -6.82 6.21
N ARG A 27 -10.42 -6.98 7.54
CA ARG A 27 -9.38 -7.74 8.24
C ARG A 27 -9.35 -9.22 7.88
N ARG A 28 -10.51 -9.83 7.63
CA ARG A 28 -10.58 -11.22 7.15
C ARG A 28 -9.86 -11.39 5.81
N TRP A 29 -10.02 -10.46 4.88
CA TRP A 29 -9.30 -10.50 3.61
C TRP A 29 -7.79 -10.25 3.79
N LEU A 30 -7.41 -9.31 4.65
CA LEU A 30 -5.99 -9.05 4.96
C LEU A 30 -5.29 -10.28 5.56
N ALA A 31 -5.96 -11.04 6.42
CA ALA A 31 -5.41 -12.27 7.00
C ALA A 31 -5.10 -13.38 5.97
N SER A 32 -5.65 -13.27 4.75
CA SER A 32 -5.36 -14.19 3.65
C SER A 32 -4.17 -13.77 2.79
N VAL A 33 -3.62 -12.58 3.02
CA VAL A 33 -2.49 -12.00 2.29
C VAL A 33 -1.21 -12.22 3.12
N GLY A 34 -0.28 -13.00 2.59
CA GLY A 34 0.95 -13.40 3.29
C GLY A 34 2.08 -12.38 3.21
N ASN A 35 1.80 -11.08 3.36
CA ASN A 35 2.83 -10.03 3.24
C ASN A 35 2.77 -8.97 4.35
N VAL A 36 3.89 -8.29 4.56
CA VAL A 36 4.07 -7.26 5.61
C VAL A 36 3.12 -6.07 5.43
N PHE A 37 2.71 -5.76 4.20
CA PHE A 37 1.76 -4.66 3.94
C PHE A 37 0.39 -4.94 4.54
N ALA A 38 -0.08 -6.20 4.49
CA ALA A 38 -1.35 -6.58 5.07
C ALA A 38 -1.34 -6.44 6.62
N GLU A 39 -0.21 -6.73 7.25
CA GLU A 39 -0.01 -6.55 8.70
C GLU A 39 -0.01 -5.06 9.10
N GLU A 40 0.65 -4.20 8.32
CA GLU A 40 0.62 -2.74 8.52
C GLU A 40 -0.82 -2.21 8.50
N ILE A 41 -1.59 -2.61 7.48
CA ILE A 41 -2.98 -2.18 7.31
C ILE A 41 -3.87 -2.75 8.43
N ASP A 42 -3.73 -4.01 8.80
CA ASP A 42 -4.49 -4.61 9.91
C ASP A 42 -4.21 -3.88 11.24
N SER A 43 -2.96 -3.46 11.47
CA SER A 43 -2.59 -2.66 12.64
C SER A 43 -3.30 -1.30 12.67
N LEU A 44 -3.37 -0.60 11.54
CA LEU A 44 -4.09 0.68 11.43
C LEU A 44 -5.60 0.49 11.71
N ILE A 45 -6.21 -0.57 11.18
CA ILE A 45 -7.62 -0.88 11.44
C ILE A 45 -7.85 -1.14 12.93
N ARG A 46 -6.97 -1.91 13.60
CA ARG A 46 -7.08 -2.18 15.05
C ARG A 46 -6.94 -0.92 15.91
N GLN A 47 -6.22 0.08 15.43
CA GLN A 47 -6.06 1.39 16.09
C GLN A 47 -7.25 2.33 15.82
N GLY A 48 -8.25 1.91 15.02
CA GLY A 48 -9.35 2.77 14.59
C GLY A 48 -8.99 3.80 13.52
N ARG A 49 -7.79 3.70 12.92
CA ARG A 49 -7.26 4.61 11.90
C ARG A 49 -7.74 4.18 10.51
N TYR A 50 -9.05 4.19 10.30
CA TYR A 50 -9.67 3.63 9.09
C TYR A 50 -9.37 4.43 7.82
N GLU A 51 -9.26 5.76 7.94
CA GLU A 51 -8.91 6.63 6.81
C GLU A 51 -7.48 6.32 6.32
N ASP A 52 -6.51 6.27 7.24
CA ASP A 52 -5.13 5.91 6.92
C ASP A 52 -5.03 4.50 6.31
N ALA A 53 -5.76 3.53 6.87
CA ALA A 53 -5.80 2.17 6.34
C ALA A 53 -6.38 2.12 4.92
N THR A 54 -7.44 2.90 4.66
CA THR A 54 -8.07 3.00 3.33
C THR A 54 -7.10 3.65 2.34
N GLU A 55 -6.45 4.73 2.72
CA GLU A 55 -5.47 5.42 1.87
C GLU A 55 -4.28 4.51 1.55
N ARG A 56 -3.80 3.72 2.52
CA ARG A 56 -2.70 2.78 2.32
C ARG A 56 -3.07 1.66 1.34
N LEU A 57 -4.27 1.09 1.48
CA LEU A 57 -4.83 0.13 0.53
C LEU A 57 -4.97 0.73 -0.86
N HIS A 58 -5.49 1.95 -0.97
CA HIS A 58 -5.65 2.64 -2.24
C HIS A 58 -4.31 2.84 -2.96
N ARG A 59 -3.27 3.30 -2.23
CA ARG A 59 -1.92 3.49 -2.78
C ARG A 59 -1.29 2.18 -3.25
N TYR A 60 -1.57 1.07 -2.57
CA TYR A 60 -1.06 -0.23 -2.98
C TYR A 60 -1.74 -0.74 -4.27
N LEU A 61 -3.05 -0.56 -4.37
CA LEU A 61 -3.83 -0.98 -5.55
C LEU A 61 -3.61 -0.08 -6.77
N ASN A 62 -3.18 1.17 -6.55
CA ASN A 62 -2.96 2.17 -7.58
C ASN A 62 -1.53 2.71 -7.48
N PRO A 63 -0.51 1.89 -7.77
CA PRO A 63 0.87 2.34 -7.69
C PRO A 63 1.12 3.42 -8.75
N LYS A 64 1.87 4.47 -8.37
CA LYS A 64 2.25 5.56 -9.29
C LYS A 64 3.05 5.05 -10.50
N PHE A 65 3.84 4.00 -10.30
CA PHE A 65 4.63 3.33 -11.33
C PHE A 65 4.19 1.88 -11.41
N SER A 66 4.05 1.36 -12.63
CA SER A 66 3.57 -0.01 -12.83
C SER A 66 4.65 -1.06 -12.50
N THR A 67 5.92 -0.65 -12.52
CA THR A 67 7.06 -1.49 -12.17
C THR A 67 8.11 -0.73 -11.37
N VAL A 68 8.98 -1.47 -10.67
CA VAL A 68 10.15 -0.90 -9.99
C VAL A 68 11.10 -0.23 -10.99
N ALA A 69 11.30 -0.81 -12.18
CA ALA A 69 12.16 -0.25 -13.21
C ALA A 69 11.67 1.13 -13.72
N GLU A 70 10.35 1.32 -13.86
CA GLU A 70 9.77 2.63 -14.18
C GLU A 70 10.00 3.64 -13.05
N CYS A 71 9.87 3.20 -11.79
CA CYS A 71 10.17 4.03 -10.64
C CYS A 71 11.65 4.45 -10.63
N GLU A 72 12.57 3.50 -10.85
CA GLU A 72 14.01 3.75 -10.91
C GLU A 72 14.40 4.66 -12.07
N ALA A 73 13.79 4.48 -13.25
CA ALA A 73 14.01 5.36 -14.40
C ALA A 73 13.52 6.79 -14.15
N HIS A 74 12.39 6.95 -13.43
CA HIS A 74 11.87 8.26 -13.04
C HIS A 74 12.72 8.94 -11.95
N VAL A 75 13.10 8.20 -10.91
CA VAL A 75 13.92 8.71 -9.80
C VAL A 75 15.39 8.86 -10.21
N GLY A 76 15.81 8.18 -11.28
CA GLY A 76 17.15 8.14 -11.88
C GLY A 76 17.65 9.42 -12.55
N SER A 77 17.38 10.58 -11.97
CA SER A 77 18.17 11.79 -12.20
C SER A 77 18.58 12.38 -10.87
N SER A 78 19.89 12.46 -10.64
CA SER A 78 20.58 13.07 -9.50
C SER A 78 20.22 14.55 -9.22
N HIS A 79 19.21 15.10 -9.89
CA HIS A 79 18.71 16.46 -9.74
C HIS A 79 17.78 16.68 -8.53
N HIS A 80 17.45 15.63 -7.76
CA HIS A 80 16.78 15.79 -6.47
C HIS A 80 17.73 15.98 -5.28
N LEU A 81 19.05 15.78 -5.48
CA LEU A 81 20.07 16.31 -4.58
C LEU A 81 20.45 17.71 -5.07
N ASP A 82 19.62 18.71 -4.76
CA ASP A 82 20.08 20.10 -4.89
C ASP A 82 21.24 20.27 -3.92
N SER A 83 22.44 20.25 -4.48
CA SER A 83 23.71 20.58 -3.85
C SER A 83 23.73 22.06 -3.48
N LYS A 84 22.88 22.47 -2.53
CA LYS A 84 22.89 23.82 -1.97
C LYS A 84 22.94 23.82 -0.44
N ARG A 85 24.20 23.82 0.02
CA ARG A 85 24.77 24.47 1.21
C ARG A 85 24.27 24.05 2.59
N VAL A 86 25.16 23.37 3.32
CA VAL A 86 25.67 23.88 4.61
C VAL A 86 27.19 23.62 4.65
N PRO A 87 28.06 24.65 4.75
CA PRO A 87 29.43 24.43 5.17
C PRO A 87 29.46 24.30 6.70
N LEU A 88 30.07 23.23 7.20
CA LEU A 88 30.72 23.20 8.51
C LEU A 88 32.09 22.56 8.33
#